data_AF-A0A957JK98-F1
#
_entry.id   AF-A0A957JK98-F1
#
_cell.length_a   1.000
_cell.length_b   1.000
_cell.length_c   1.000
_cell.angle_alpha   90.00
_cell.angle_beta   90.00
_cell.angle_gamma   90.00
#
_symmetry.space_group_name_H-M   'P 1'
#
loop_
_entity.id
_entity.type
_entity.pdbx_description
1 polymer ?
#
loop_
_entity_poly.entity_id
_entity_poly.type
_entity_poly.pdbx_seq_one_letter_code
_entity_poly.pdbx_strand_id
1 'polypeptide(L)'
;MSMLPAVAQRFRLTVPRLTAWVRRPAAAPAGLLLSLAGLLVAALLLLTPVYLVIRTAGAGVAVWEILLKPSTLATLGRTLWLAGSVTLAAVVIAVPLAWLTACTDLPGRRIWTILAALPLVLPSYVFAY
;
A
#
# COMPACT_ATOMS: atom_id res chain seq x y z
N MET A 1 -50.39 -27.99 -26.94
CA MET A 1 -48.92 -28.07 -26.77
C MET A 1 -48.39 -26.65 -26.57
N SER A 2 -48.52 -26.11 -25.35
CA SER A 2 -47.50 -26.12 -24.28
C SER A 2 -46.37 -25.10 -24.57
N MET A 3 -46.56 -23.84 -24.16
CA MET A 3 -46.10 -23.30 -22.85
C MET A 3 -44.57 -23.17 -22.80
N LEU A 4 -44.03 -22.16 -23.50
CA LEU A 4 -42.64 -21.71 -23.30
C LEU A 4 -42.63 -20.62 -22.20
N PRO A 5 -41.72 -20.70 -21.21
CA PRO A 5 -41.87 -20.03 -19.93
C PRO A 5 -41.51 -18.54 -19.99
N ALA A 6 -42.41 -17.71 -19.44
CA ALA A 6 -42.26 -16.26 -19.23
C ALA A 6 -41.12 -15.87 -18.24
N VAL A 7 -40.29 -16.82 -17.81
CA VAL A 7 -39.28 -16.64 -16.77
C VAL A 7 -37.99 -15.99 -17.31
N ALA A 8 -37.71 -16.10 -18.61
CA ALA A 8 -36.47 -15.58 -19.21
C ALA A 8 -36.41 -14.05 -19.35
N GLN A 9 -37.51 -13.33 -19.12
CA GLN A 9 -37.58 -11.87 -19.34
C GLN A 9 -37.25 -11.02 -18.09
N ARG A 10 -37.10 -11.62 -16.90
CA ARG A 10 -36.93 -10.87 -15.63
C ARG A 10 -35.52 -10.39 -15.31
N PHE A 11 -34.51 -10.81 -16.06
CA PHE A 11 -33.11 -10.37 -15.87
C PHE A 11 -32.65 -9.39 -16.96
N ARG A 12 -33.48 -8.39 -17.30
CA ARG A 12 -32.95 -7.16 -17.90
C ARG A 12 -32.18 -6.42 -16.81
N LEU A 13 -30.92 -6.80 -16.62
CA LEU A 13 -29.91 -5.97 -15.98
C LEU A 13 -29.82 -4.69 -16.82
N THR A 14 -30.65 -3.70 -16.49
CA THR A 14 -30.45 -2.33 -16.94
C THR A 14 -29.21 -1.84 -16.20
N VAL A 15 -28.03 -2.28 -16.64
CA VAL A 15 -26.75 -1.77 -16.13
C VAL A 15 -26.74 -0.30 -16.52
N PRO A 16 -26.94 0.64 -15.58
CA PRO A 16 -26.82 2.04 -15.93
C PRO A 16 -25.38 2.24 -16.43
N ARG A 17 -25.24 2.89 -17.58
CA ARG A 17 -23.97 3.10 -18.28
C ARG A 17 -22.95 3.81 -17.36
N LEU A 18 -22.21 3.04 -16.55
CA LEU A 18 -21.06 3.52 -15.76
C LEU A 18 -19.88 3.97 -16.65
N THR A 19 -19.98 3.75 -17.96
CA THR A 19 -18.99 4.19 -18.96
C THR A 19 -18.89 5.71 -19.11
N ALA A 20 -19.81 6.48 -18.52
CA ALA A 20 -19.74 7.95 -18.54
C ALA A 20 -18.71 8.55 -17.55
N TRP A 21 -18.19 7.78 -16.58
CA TRP A 21 -17.24 8.25 -15.58
C TRP A 21 -15.76 8.18 -16.00
N VAL A 22 -15.45 7.50 -17.10
CA VAL A 22 -14.12 7.54 -17.72
C VAL A 22 -14.15 8.53 -18.88
N ARG A 23 -14.52 9.79 -18.60
CA ARG A 23 -14.13 10.88 -19.50
C ARG A 23 -12.61 10.99 -19.38
N ARG A 24 -11.88 10.37 -20.31
CA ARG A 24 -10.46 10.72 -20.53
C ARG A 24 -10.43 12.23 -20.74
N PRO A 25 -9.71 13.02 -19.92
CA PRO A 25 -9.57 14.43 -20.22
C PRO A 25 -8.93 14.52 -21.61
N ALA A 26 -9.70 15.02 -22.58
CA ALA A 26 -9.19 15.37 -23.89
C ALA A 26 -8.37 16.67 -23.74
N ALA A 27 -7.14 16.55 -23.22
CA ALA A 27 -6.16 17.62 -23.20
C ALA A 27 -4.75 17.05 -22.93
N ALA A 28 -3.98 16.87 -24.01
CA ALA A 28 -2.54 16.61 -23.95
C ALA A 28 -1.74 17.48 -22.94
N PRO A 29 -2.07 18.77 -22.66
CA PRO A 29 -1.30 19.56 -21.70
C PRO A 29 -1.49 19.14 -20.22
N ALA A 30 -2.66 18.61 -19.82
CA ALA A 30 -2.91 18.24 -18.42
C ALA A 30 -2.11 17.00 -18.00
N GLY A 31 -1.97 16.02 -18.88
CA GLY A 31 -1.14 14.83 -18.63
C GLY A 31 0.35 15.17 -18.54
N LEU A 32 0.82 16.13 -19.34
CA LEU A 32 2.20 16.60 -19.31
C LEU A 32 2.50 17.39 -18.02
N LEU A 33 1.58 18.23 -17.56
CA LEU A 33 1.73 18.94 -16.28
C LEU A 33 1.74 17.98 -15.08
N LEU A 34 0.87 16.98 -15.07
CA LEU A 34 0.83 15.97 -14.00
C LEU A 34 2.09 15.11 -13.98
N SER A 35 2.61 14.71 -15.14
CA SER A 35 3.87 13.96 -15.22
C SER A 35 5.08 14.80 -14.84
N LEU A 36 5.14 16.09 -15.23
CA LEU A 36 6.18 17.01 -14.78
C LEU A 36 6.12 17.22 -13.25
N ALA A 37 4.92 17.42 -12.70
CA ALA A 37 4.75 17.53 -11.25
C ALA A 37 5.19 16.24 -10.54
N GLY A 38 4.81 15.07 -11.06
CA GLY A 38 5.25 13.78 -10.54
C GLY A 38 6.76 13.59 -10.62
N LEU A 39 7.39 14.00 -11.74
CA LEU A 39 8.83 13.96 -11.92
C LEU A 39 9.56 14.90 -10.95
N LEU A 40 9.04 16.11 -10.75
CA LEU A 40 9.58 17.06 -9.79
C LEU A 40 9.51 16.51 -8.37
N VAL A 41 8.38 15.94 -7.97
CA VAL A 41 8.22 15.31 -6.65
C VAL A 41 9.18 14.13 -6.50
N ALA A 42 9.28 13.26 -7.50
CA ALA A 42 10.24 12.16 -7.50
C ALA A 42 11.69 12.65 -7.38
N ALA A 43 12.05 13.72 -8.10
CA ALA A 43 13.38 14.32 -8.03
C ALA A 43 13.67 14.92 -6.65
N LEU A 44 12.72 15.62 -6.04
CA LEU A 44 12.85 16.14 -4.68
C LEU A 44 12.99 15.02 -3.64
N LEU A 45 12.21 13.93 -3.75
CA LEU A 45 12.30 12.77 -2.87
C LEU A 45 13.65 12.04 -3.03
N LEU A 46 14.18 11.98 -4.25
CA LEU A 46 15.45 11.34 -4.55
C LEU A 46 16.66 12.22 -4.19
N LEU A 47 16.49 13.53 -4.00
CA LEU A 47 17.58 14.45 -3.70
C LEU A 47 18.39 14.01 -2.48
N THR A 48 17.73 13.69 -1.36
CA THR A 48 18.37 13.27 -0.12
C THR A 48 19.12 11.94 -0.25
N PRO A 49 18.52 10.83 -0.72
CA PRO A 49 19.24 9.56 -0.87
C PRO A 49 20.37 9.66 -1.91
N VAL A 50 20.17 10.38 -3.02
CA VAL A 50 21.24 10.58 -4.02
C VAL A 50 22.41 11.36 -3.43
N TYR A 51 22.14 12.44 -2.69
CA TYR A 51 23.17 13.18 -1.98
C TYR A 51 23.95 12.29 -1.00
N LEU A 52 23.25 11.45 -0.22
CA LEU A 52 23.87 10.50 0.71
C LEU A 52 24.76 9.47 -0.01
N VAL A 53 24.34 8.97 -1.16
CA VAL A 53 25.15 8.04 -1.97
C VAL A 53 26.40 8.73 -2.49
N ILE A 54 26.29 9.94 -3.05
CA ILE A 54 27.45 10.71 -3.52
C ILE A 54 28.41 11.01 -2.36
N ARG A 55 27.87 11.40 -1.20
CA ARG A 55 28.64 11.72 0.00
C ARG A 55 29.39 10.51 0.54
N THR A 56 28.76 9.34 0.56
CA THR A 56 29.37 8.11 1.09
C THR A 56 30.32 7.46 0.08
N ALA A 57 30.08 7.60 -1.23
CA ALA A 57 31.00 7.13 -2.26
C ALA A 57 32.39 7.78 -2.16
N GLY A 58 32.46 9.05 -1.75
CA GLY A 58 33.73 9.75 -1.50
C GLY A 58 34.50 9.30 -0.25
N ALA A 59 33.89 8.50 0.64
CA ALA A 59 34.51 8.07 1.90
C ALA A 59 35.35 6.77 1.77
N GLY A 60 35.36 6.11 0.60
CA GLY A 60 36.27 5.01 0.29
C GLY A 60 36.16 3.80 1.24
N VAL A 61 37.31 3.26 1.65
CA VAL A 61 37.42 2.01 2.44
C VAL A 61 36.78 2.14 3.83
N ALA A 62 36.74 3.34 4.40
CA ALA A 62 36.15 3.59 5.71
C ALA A 62 34.66 3.23 5.79
N VAL A 63 33.93 3.30 4.65
CA VAL A 63 32.52 2.88 4.58
C VAL A 63 32.38 1.39 4.86
N TRP A 64 33.26 0.57 4.27
CA TRP A 64 33.22 -0.87 4.45
C TRP A 64 33.60 -1.29 5.87
N GLU A 65 34.55 -0.61 6.50
CA GLU A 65 34.90 -0.85 7.91
C GLU A 65 33.74 -0.55 8.87
N ILE A 66 32.94 0.47 8.58
CA ILE A 66 31.77 0.84 9.39
C ILE A 66 30.61 -0.14 9.15
N LEU A 67 30.35 -0.52 7.89
CA LEU A 67 29.27 -1.44 7.53
C LEU A 67 29.52 -2.87 8.01
N LEU A 68 30.77 -3.35 7.92
CA LEU A 68 31.15 -4.70 8.32
C LEU A 68 31.50 -4.80 9.82
N LYS A 69 31.36 -3.70 10.57
CA LYS A 69 31.56 -3.72 12.01
C LYS A 69 30.55 -4.69 12.66
N PRO A 70 30.98 -5.58 13.57
CA PRO A 70 30.10 -6.59 14.17
C PRO A 70 28.84 -6.00 14.84
N SER A 71 28.96 -4.80 15.45
CA SER A 71 27.84 -4.08 16.05
C SER A 71 26.80 -3.63 15.02
N THR A 72 27.24 -3.19 13.84
CA THR A 72 26.37 -2.74 12.74
C THR A 72 25.61 -3.93 12.18
N LEU A 73 26.30 -5.03 11.90
CA LEU A 73 25.68 -6.28 11.42
C LEU A 73 24.72 -6.88 12.45
N ALA A 74 25.08 -6.87 13.74
CA ALA A 74 24.20 -7.34 14.80
C ALA A 74 22.92 -6.49 14.90
N THR A 75 23.03 -5.17 14.71
CA THR A 75 21.86 -4.28 14.71
C THR A 75 20.98 -4.55 13.50
N LEU A 76 21.56 -4.68 12.30
CA LEU A 76 20.83 -5.05 11.08
C LEU A 76 20.13 -6.41 11.21
N GLY A 77 20.79 -7.40 11.81
CA GLY A 77 20.19 -8.70 12.07
C GLY A 77 18.98 -8.59 13.01
N ARG A 78 19.09 -7.80 14.09
CA ARG A 78 17.99 -7.56 15.03
C ARG A 78 16.81 -6.84 14.37
N THR A 79 17.05 -5.84 13.53
CA THR A 79 15.99 -5.12 12.83
C THR A 79 15.30 -6.00 11.80
N LEU A 80 16.04 -6.81 11.04
CA LEU A 80 15.49 -7.78 10.10
C LEU A 80 14.66 -8.85 10.83
N TRP A 81 15.16 -9.37 11.95
CA TRP A 81 14.43 -10.35 12.74
C TRP A 81 13.13 -9.77 13.31
N LEU A 82 13.21 -8.56 13.87
CA LEU A 82 12.04 -7.85 14.36
C LEU A 82 11.03 -7.61 13.23
N ALA A 83 11.45 -7.03 12.12
CA ALA A 83 10.59 -6.76 10.97
C ALA A 83 9.95 -8.04 10.42
N GLY A 84 10.72 -9.11 10.28
CA GLY A 84 10.23 -10.42 9.85
C GLY A 84 9.20 -11.01 10.81
N SER A 85 9.49 -11.01 12.12
CA SER A 85 8.57 -11.54 13.13
C SER A 85 7.26 -10.75 13.19
N VAL A 86 7.31 -9.42 13.13
CA VAL A 86 6.13 -8.55 13.12
C VAL A 86 5.32 -8.75 11.84
N THR A 87 5.99 -8.87 10.68
CA THR A 87 5.31 -9.11 9.40
C THR A 87 4.59 -10.46 9.42
N LEU A 88 5.23 -11.52 9.91
CA LEU A 88 4.59 -12.83 10.03
C LEU A 88 3.39 -12.80 10.99
N ALA A 89 3.55 -12.20 12.18
CA ALA A 89 2.45 -12.06 13.13
C ALA A 89 1.29 -11.24 12.53
N ALA A 90 1.59 -10.14 11.85
CA ALA A 90 0.61 -9.30 11.18
C ALA A 90 -0.13 -10.09 10.08
N VAL A 91 0.56 -10.86 9.25
CA VAL A 91 -0.05 -11.70 8.21
C VAL A 91 -0.96 -12.77 8.82
N VAL A 92 -0.50 -13.45 9.87
CA VAL A 92 -1.28 -14.49 10.56
C VAL A 92 -2.58 -13.93 11.15
N ILE A 93 -2.62 -12.68 11.58
CA ILE A 93 -3.82 -12.04 12.12
C ILE A 93 -4.67 -11.39 11.01
N ALA A 94 -4.03 -10.63 10.12
CA ALA A 94 -4.72 -9.82 9.12
C ALA A 94 -5.36 -10.66 8.01
N VAL A 95 -4.74 -11.76 7.59
CA VAL A 95 -5.28 -12.60 6.50
C VAL A 95 -6.59 -13.28 6.90
N PRO A 96 -6.70 -13.96 8.07
CA PRO A 96 -7.97 -14.50 8.54
C PRO A 96 -9.03 -13.43 8.73
N LEU A 97 -8.67 -12.28 9.30
CA LEU A 97 -9.59 -11.15 9.49
C LEU A 97 -10.13 -10.63 8.14
N ALA A 98 -9.26 -10.48 7.14
CA ALA A 98 -9.62 -10.07 5.79
C ALA A 98 -10.54 -11.10 5.12
N TRP A 99 -10.23 -12.39 5.27
CA TRP A 99 -11.07 -13.47 4.74
C TRP A 99 -12.45 -13.48 5.37
N LEU A 100 -12.55 -13.37 6.70
CA LEU A 100 -13.84 -13.31 7.38
C LEU A 100 -14.64 -12.08 6.95
N THR A 101 -14.03 -10.89 6.88
CA THR A 101 -14.74 -9.66 6.51
C THR A 101 -15.17 -9.59 5.05
N ALA A 102 -14.46 -10.27 4.14
CA ALA A 102 -14.77 -10.28 2.70
C ALA A 102 -15.68 -11.44 2.28
N CYS A 103 -15.51 -12.63 2.87
CA CYS A 103 -16.18 -13.86 2.44
C CYS A 103 -17.37 -14.27 3.33
N THR A 104 -17.58 -13.64 4.49
CA THR A 104 -18.72 -13.95 5.38
C THR A 104 -19.54 -12.72 5.75
N ASP A 105 -20.86 -12.89 5.92
CA ASP A 105 -21.79 -11.84 6.37
C ASP A 105 -21.64 -11.56 7.89
N LEU A 106 -20.46 -11.11 8.29
CA LEU A 106 -20.17 -10.74 9.68
C LEU A 106 -21.08 -9.58 10.13
N PRO A 107 -21.83 -9.71 11.25
CA PRO A 107 -22.54 -8.58 11.83
C PRO A 107 -21.53 -7.51 12.25
N GLY A 108 -21.72 -6.28 11.79
CA GLY A 108 -20.84 -5.17 12.14
C GLY A 108 -19.52 -5.09 11.37
N ARG A 109 -19.43 -5.63 10.13
CA ARG A 109 -18.23 -5.55 9.26
C ARG A 109 -17.51 -4.19 9.25
N ARG A 110 -18.28 -3.09 9.33
CA ARG A 110 -17.75 -1.71 9.32
C ARG A 110 -16.90 -1.40 10.55
N ILE A 111 -17.24 -1.97 11.71
CA ILE A 111 -16.47 -1.80 12.95
C ILE A 111 -15.11 -2.47 12.80
N TRP A 112 -15.06 -3.69 12.26
CA TRP A 112 -13.79 -4.40 12.00
C TRP A 112 -12.89 -3.64 11.04
N THR A 113 -13.45 -3.07 9.96
CA THR A 113 -12.66 -2.24 9.03
C THR A 113 -12.14 -0.97 9.70
N ILE A 114 -12.95 -0.29 10.52
CA ILE A 114 -12.53 0.90 11.24
C ILE A 114 -11.43 0.57 12.24
N LEU A 115 -11.59 -0.50 13.04
CA LEU A 115 -10.58 -0.93 14.01
C LEU A 115 -9.25 -1.31 13.34
N ALA A 116 -9.27 -1.91 12.15
CA ALA A 116 -8.05 -2.23 11.41
C ALA A 116 -7.35 -0.97 10.85
N ALA A 117 -8.10 0.08 10.52
CA ALA A 117 -7.57 1.34 10.01
C ALA A 117 -7.21 2.35 11.11
N LEU A 118 -7.82 2.23 12.30
CA LEU A 118 -7.64 3.12 13.44
C LEU A 118 -6.14 3.35 13.80
N PRO A 119 -5.28 2.31 13.84
CA PRO A 119 -3.89 2.49 14.22
C PRO A 119 -3.11 3.39 13.26
N LEU A 120 -3.56 3.48 11.99
CA LEU A 120 -2.89 4.29 10.97
C LEU A 120 -2.95 5.80 11.27
N VAL A 121 -3.95 6.23 12.06
CA VAL A 121 -4.15 7.64 12.43
C VAL A 121 -3.39 7.98 13.71
N LEU A 122 -3.11 6.98 14.55
CA LEU A 122 -2.43 7.17 15.82
C LEU A 122 -0.92 7.32 15.58
N PRO A 123 -0.29 8.42 16.04
CA PRO A 123 1.15 8.58 15.95
C PRO A 123 1.88 7.44 16.65
N SER A 124 3.01 7.00 16.09
CA SER A 124 3.81 5.91 16.66
C SER A 124 4.27 6.17 18.10
N TYR A 125 4.44 7.44 18.49
CA TYR A 125 4.82 7.81 19.86
C TYR A 125 3.76 7.39 20.89
N VAL A 126 2.47 7.45 20.55
CA VAL A 126 1.35 7.12 21.46
C VAL A 126 1.32 5.62 21.76
N PHE A 127 1.80 4.78 20.82
CA PHE A 127 1.90 3.34 21.07
C PHE A 127 3.15 2.96 21.87
N ALA A 128 4.14 3.84 21.92
CA ALA A 128 5.40 3.58 22.59
C ALA A 128 5.42 4.04 24.06
N TYR A 129 4.57 4.99 24.44
CA TYR A 129 4.49 5.61 25.76
C TYR A 129 3.04 5.66 26.26
#